data_AF-A0A2D5XZF8-F1
#
_entry.id   AF-A0A2D5XZF8-F1
#
_cell.length_a   1.000
_cell.length_b   1.000
_cell.length_c   1.000
_cell.angle_alpha   90.00
_cell.angle_beta   90.00
_cell.angle_gamma   90.00
#
_symmetry.space_group_name_H-M   'P 1'
#
loop_
_entity.id
_entity.type
_entity.pdbx_description
1 polymer ?
#
loop_
_entity_poly.entity_id
_entity_poly.type
_entity_poly.pdbx_seq_one_letter_code
_entity_poly.pdbx_strand_id
1 'polypeptide(L)'
;MRREADHIWDTYRRYHRETGEMVVWYELQPFGDTAATDSLYDDVYDEGLSATGGLRYQTGIVLPVVQIQETEDTKRAQADGRYVVQTAIGVASVKDMRDAGISDVTEYRTHLNDMFFYDGRFYSVTGYRSRGRVRDELIIGFEGIERYMDQEFAFDPGPTRITANDYAWPATLPA
;
A
#
# COMPACT_ATOMS: atom_id res chain seq x y z
N MET A 1 23.51 18.40 18.67
CA MET A 1 22.17 17.85 18.39
C MET A 1 21.73 17.89 16.92
N ARG A 2 21.89 18.97 16.13
CA ARG A 2 21.39 19.01 14.73
C ARG A 2 22.11 18.01 13.80
N ARG A 3 23.45 18.07 13.74
CA ARG A 3 24.30 17.14 12.96
C ARG A 3 24.12 15.66 13.28
N GLU A 4 23.83 15.34 14.53
CA GLU A 4 23.73 13.95 15.00
C GLU A 4 22.44 13.28 14.52
N ALA A 5 21.33 14.03 14.44
CA ALA A 5 20.10 13.49 13.87
C ALA A 5 20.14 13.42 12.35
N ASP A 6 20.77 14.39 11.69
CA ASP A 6 21.00 14.33 10.24
C ASP A 6 21.87 13.09 9.92
N HIS A 7 22.87 12.82 10.75
CA HIS A 7 23.69 11.61 10.63
C HIS A 7 22.92 10.31 10.89
N ILE A 8 22.01 10.29 11.88
CA ILE A 8 21.11 9.16 12.13
C ILE A 8 20.22 8.92 10.91
N TRP A 9 19.62 9.97 10.34
CA TRP A 9 18.78 9.86 9.15
C TRP A 9 19.55 9.44 7.91
N ASP A 10 20.74 9.97 7.67
CA ASP A 10 21.59 9.56 6.56
C ASP A 10 22.02 8.10 6.71
N THR A 11 22.34 7.67 7.94
CA THR A 11 22.67 6.28 8.23
C THR A 11 21.47 5.37 8.09
N TYR A 12 20.30 5.83 8.54
CA TYR A 12 19.03 5.16 8.40
C TYR A 12 18.66 4.98 6.92
N ARG A 13 18.69 6.05 6.12
CA ARG A 13 18.42 6.00 4.67
C ARG A 13 19.45 5.20 3.89
N ARG A 14 20.71 5.20 4.32
CA ARG A 14 21.75 4.36 3.74
C ARG A 14 21.49 2.88 4.04
N TYR A 15 21.21 2.54 5.30
CA TYR A 15 20.82 1.19 5.70
C TYR A 15 19.55 0.73 4.96
N HIS A 16 18.59 1.64 4.81
CA HIS A 16 17.32 1.37 4.12
C HIS A 16 17.51 1.15 2.62
N ARG A 17 18.43 1.89 1.98
CA ARG A 17 18.83 1.63 0.58
C ARG A 17 19.50 0.27 0.38
N GLU A 18 20.17 -0.26 1.40
CA GLU A 18 20.92 -1.51 1.32
C GLU A 18 20.14 -2.74 1.82
N THR A 19 19.18 -2.55 2.73
CA THR A 19 18.53 -3.63 3.51
C THR A 19 17.09 -3.31 3.93
N GLY A 20 16.52 -2.18 3.49
CA GLY A 20 15.21 -1.71 3.92
C GLY A 20 14.05 -2.48 3.32
N GLU A 21 12.98 -2.60 4.09
CA GLU A 21 11.70 -3.14 3.62
C GLU A 21 11.04 -2.15 2.67
N MET A 22 10.48 -2.68 1.57
CA MET A 22 9.78 -1.89 0.58
C MET A 22 8.40 -2.50 0.33
N VAL A 23 7.42 -1.64 0.07
CA VAL A 23 6.11 -2.05 -0.44
C VAL A 23 5.92 -1.43 -1.82
N VAL A 24 5.06 -2.02 -2.64
CA VAL A 24 4.56 -1.35 -3.82
C VAL A 24 3.24 -0.68 -3.47
N TRP A 25 3.16 0.64 -3.56
CA TRP A 25 1.98 1.43 -3.27
C TRP A 25 1.21 1.76 -4.54
N TYR A 26 -0.10 1.59 -4.51
CA TYR A 26 -1.04 1.86 -5.59
C TYR A 26 -2.07 2.88 -5.10
N GLU A 27 -2.00 4.11 -5.60
CA GLU A 27 -3.00 5.13 -5.28
C GLU A 27 -4.31 4.83 -6.01
N LEU A 28 -5.43 4.90 -5.29
CA LEU A 28 -6.75 4.78 -5.88
C LEU A 28 -6.96 5.95 -6.86
N GLN A 29 -7.31 5.62 -8.09
CA GLN A 29 -7.65 6.59 -9.11
C GLN A 29 -9.18 6.63 -9.28
N PRO A 30 -9.83 7.79 -9.06
CA PRO A 30 -11.24 7.92 -9.38
C PRO A 30 -11.45 7.75 -10.90
N PHE A 31 -12.47 6.99 -11.30
CA PHE A 31 -12.75 6.74 -12.73
C PHE A 31 -13.18 7.99 -13.49
N GLY A 32 -13.82 8.96 -12.81
CA GLY A 32 -14.32 10.18 -13.46
C GLY A 32 -15.21 9.86 -14.66
N ASP A 33 -15.14 10.69 -15.70
CA ASP A 33 -15.93 10.54 -16.94
C ASP A 33 -15.59 9.27 -17.77
N THR A 34 -14.53 8.54 -17.40
CA THR A 34 -14.08 7.30 -18.08
C THR A 34 -14.61 6.01 -17.46
N ALA A 35 -15.44 6.10 -16.39
CA ALA A 35 -16.05 4.95 -15.69
C ALA A 35 -16.75 3.98 -16.65
N ALA A 36 -17.57 4.52 -17.56
CA ALA A 36 -18.37 3.76 -18.52
C ALA A 36 -17.54 2.97 -19.57
N THR A 37 -16.25 3.26 -19.70
CA THR A 37 -15.36 2.62 -20.68
C THR A 37 -14.33 1.70 -20.05
N ASP A 38 -13.85 2.03 -18.85
CA ASP A 38 -12.76 1.31 -18.19
C ASP A 38 -13.25 0.33 -17.12
N SER A 39 -14.50 0.46 -16.64
CA SER A 39 -15.12 -0.52 -15.73
C SER A 39 -16.30 -1.22 -16.39
N LEU A 40 -16.32 -2.56 -16.31
CA LEU A 40 -17.47 -3.37 -16.75
C LEU A 40 -18.64 -3.31 -15.74
N TYR A 41 -18.43 -2.74 -14.56
CA TYR A 41 -19.43 -2.64 -13.49
C TYR A 41 -20.41 -1.47 -13.67
N ASP A 42 -20.03 -0.42 -14.41
CA ASP A 42 -20.87 0.77 -14.62
C ASP A 42 -22.16 0.46 -15.41
N ASP A 43 -22.12 -0.54 -16.32
CA ASP A 43 -23.26 -0.89 -17.18
C ASP A 43 -24.28 -1.85 -16.52
N VAL A 44 -23.92 -2.53 -15.41
CA VAL A 44 -24.79 -3.53 -14.76
C VAL A 44 -25.55 -2.98 -13.55
N TYR A 45 -25.02 -1.96 -12.88
CA TYR A 45 -25.64 -1.31 -11.72
C TYR A 45 -25.77 0.20 -11.97
N ASP A 46 -26.77 0.60 -12.75
CA ASP A 46 -27.09 2.01 -13.05
C ASP A 46 -27.72 2.77 -11.86
N GLU A 47 -27.94 2.10 -10.72
CA GLU A 47 -28.56 2.67 -9.51
C GLU A 47 -27.57 3.41 -8.58
N GLY A 48 -26.31 3.62 -9.00
CA GLY A 48 -25.29 4.38 -8.26
C GLY A 48 -25.00 5.77 -8.84
N LEU A 49 -24.35 6.65 -8.07
CA LEU A 49 -23.82 7.93 -8.56
C LEU A 49 -22.98 7.67 -9.83
N SER A 50 -23.48 8.16 -10.98
CA SER A 50 -23.04 8.01 -12.39
C SER A 50 -21.57 8.38 -12.72
N ALA A 51 -20.67 8.40 -11.74
CA ALA A 51 -19.25 8.74 -11.87
C ALA A 51 -18.33 7.85 -10.99
N THR A 52 -18.86 6.75 -10.43
CA THR A 52 -18.16 5.94 -9.40
C THR A 52 -18.30 4.43 -9.64
N GLY A 53 -18.29 3.98 -10.89
CA GLY A 53 -18.25 2.55 -11.23
C GLY A 53 -16.82 2.02 -11.33
N GLY A 54 -16.52 0.93 -10.60
CA GLY A 54 -15.25 0.18 -10.67
C GLY A 54 -14.17 0.58 -9.64
N LEU A 55 -13.13 -0.27 -9.50
CA LEU A 55 -11.87 0.07 -8.82
C LEU A 55 -10.71 0.21 -9.82
N ARG A 56 -10.02 1.36 -9.81
CA ARG A 56 -8.87 1.63 -10.67
C ARG A 56 -7.75 2.20 -9.81
N TYR A 57 -6.55 1.75 -10.10
CA TYR A 57 -5.36 2.18 -9.39
C TYR A 57 -4.36 2.80 -10.35
N GLN A 58 -3.61 3.79 -9.85
CA GLN A 58 -2.45 4.30 -10.55
C GLN A 58 -1.39 3.20 -10.72
N THR A 59 -0.41 3.44 -11.60
CA THR A 59 0.75 2.56 -11.66
C THR A 59 1.43 2.56 -10.31
N GLY A 60 1.70 1.37 -9.78
CA GLY A 60 2.26 1.29 -8.44
C GLY A 60 3.66 1.92 -8.38
N ILE A 61 4.03 2.34 -7.18
CA ILE A 61 5.26 3.04 -6.87
C ILE A 61 5.98 2.27 -5.76
N VAL A 62 7.29 2.10 -5.87
CA VAL A 62 8.08 1.47 -4.81
C VAL A 62 8.24 2.47 -3.66
N LEU A 63 7.65 2.13 -2.52
CA LEU A 63 7.70 2.93 -1.30
C LEU A 63 8.59 2.24 -0.26
N PRO A 64 9.71 2.85 0.14
CA PRO A 64 10.46 2.38 1.30
C PRO A 64 9.67 2.61 2.60
N VAL A 65 9.58 1.57 3.43
CA VAL A 65 8.84 1.60 4.70
C VAL A 65 9.77 1.40 5.88
N VAL A 66 9.57 2.17 6.95
CA VAL A 66 10.36 2.07 8.16
C VAL A 66 10.26 0.69 8.80
N GLN A 67 9.06 0.14 8.77
CA GLN A 67 8.74 -1.17 9.29
C GLN A 67 7.42 -1.60 8.66
N ILE A 68 7.31 -2.89 8.37
CA ILE A 68 6.02 -3.54 8.18
C ILE A 68 5.91 -4.78 9.06
N GLN A 69 4.69 -5.01 9.56
CA GLN A 69 4.38 -6.18 10.36
C GLN A 69 3.14 -6.81 9.77
N GLU A 70 3.20 -8.11 9.53
CA GLU A 70 2.02 -8.86 9.16
C GLU A 70 1.50 -9.66 10.37
N THR A 71 0.19 -9.70 10.49
CA THR A 71 -0.50 -10.48 11.51
C THR A 71 -1.59 -11.27 10.82
N GLU A 72 -1.46 -12.59 10.90
CA GLU A 72 -2.52 -13.51 10.51
C GLU A 72 -3.61 -13.47 11.59
N ASP A 73 -4.86 -13.19 11.20
CA ASP A 73 -5.98 -13.28 12.15
C ASP A 73 -6.34 -14.76 12.37
N THR A 74 -5.65 -15.39 13.31
CA THR A 74 -5.93 -16.79 13.69
C THR A 74 -7.08 -16.92 14.69
N LYS A 75 -7.80 -15.84 15.05
CA LYS A 75 -8.72 -15.83 16.21
C LYS A 75 -10.19 -15.55 15.89
N ARG A 76 -10.55 -15.25 14.64
CA ARG A 76 -11.97 -15.18 14.25
C ARG A 76 -12.40 -16.45 13.53
N ALA A 77 -12.93 -17.40 14.30
CA ALA A 77 -13.79 -18.43 13.74
C ALA A 77 -15.07 -17.75 13.21
N GLN A 78 -15.07 -17.34 11.94
CA GLN A 78 -16.29 -16.89 11.28
C GLN A 78 -17.04 -18.13 10.80
N ALA A 79 -18.27 -18.29 11.29
CA ALA A 79 -19.20 -19.34 10.86
C ALA A 79 -19.77 -19.09 9.44
N ASP A 80 -19.25 -18.09 8.74
CA ASP A 80 -19.67 -17.62 7.43
C ASP A 80 -18.42 -17.69 6.55
N GLY A 81 -18.46 -18.44 5.45
CA GLY A 81 -17.32 -18.98 4.69
C GLY A 81 -16.40 -17.96 3.99
N ARG A 82 -15.95 -16.95 4.73
CA ARG A 82 -14.96 -15.95 4.31
C ARG A 82 -13.57 -16.49 4.55
N TYR A 83 -12.69 -16.24 3.59
CA TYR A 83 -11.29 -16.64 3.65
C TYR A 83 -10.59 -16.03 4.87
N VAL A 84 -9.58 -16.74 5.38
CA VAL A 84 -8.66 -16.16 6.36
C VAL A 84 -7.99 -14.96 5.68
N VAL A 85 -8.08 -13.80 6.34
CA VAL A 85 -7.46 -12.56 5.86
C VAL A 85 -6.27 -12.23 6.72
N GLN A 86 -5.18 -11.86 6.07
CA GLN A 86 -4.02 -11.31 6.75
C GLN A 86 -4.17 -9.79 6.89
N THR A 87 -3.65 -9.24 7.98
CA THR A 87 -3.55 -7.80 8.18
C THR A 87 -2.08 -7.39 8.16
N ALA A 88 -1.78 -6.26 7.54
CA ALA A 88 -0.43 -5.71 7.50
C ALA A 88 -0.44 -4.27 8.00
N ILE A 89 0.48 -3.97 8.91
CA ILE A 89 0.63 -2.65 9.52
C ILE A 89 2.00 -2.13 9.15
N GLY A 90 2.02 -1.07 8.36
CA GLY A 90 3.24 -0.41 7.90
C GLY A 90 3.44 0.96 8.51
N VAL A 91 4.70 1.40 8.50
CA VAL A 91 5.10 2.73 8.93
C VAL A 91 6.01 3.31 7.86
N ALA A 92 5.74 4.52 7.38
CA ALA A 92 6.56 5.22 6.39
C ALA A 92 6.77 6.69 6.79
N SER A 93 7.88 7.29 6.36
CA SER A 93 8.09 8.73 6.54
C SER A 93 7.33 9.49 5.45
N VAL A 94 6.76 10.65 5.79
CA VAL A 94 6.11 11.52 4.80
C VAL A 94 7.09 11.98 3.73
N LYS A 95 8.37 12.14 4.08
CA LYS A 95 9.39 12.51 3.12
C LYS A 95 9.58 11.41 2.08
N ASP A 96 9.72 10.16 2.51
CA ASP A 96 9.92 9.04 1.61
C ASP A 96 8.70 8.82 0.72
N MET A 97 7.48 8.99 1.26
CA MET A 97 6.24 8.93 0.48
C MET A 97 6.18 10.02 -0.60
N ARG A 98 6.58 11.25 -0.27
CA ARG A 98 6.65 12.35 -1.24
C ARG A 98 7.75 12.14 -2.28
N ASP A 99 8.92 11.67 -1.85
CA ASP A 99 10.06 11.40 -2.73
C ASP A 99 9.75 10.23 -3.69
N ALA A 100 8.93 9.27 -3.26
CA ALA A 100 8.42 8.17 -4.09
C ALA A 100 7.37 8.66 -5.11
N GLY A 101 6.70 9.78 -4.84
CA GLY A 101 5.71 10.40 -5.74
C GLY A 101 4.26 10.23 -5.33
N ILE A 102 3.98 9.80 -4.09
CA ILE A 102 2.62 9.71 -3.55
C ILE A 102 2.04 11.13 -3.41
N SER A 103 0.83 11.33 -3.94
CA SER A 103 0.12 12.60 -3.91
C SER A 103 -0.45 12.89 -2.52
N ASP A 104 -0.62 14.16 -2.15
CA ASP A 104 -1.36 14.60 -0.95
C ASP A 104 -1.14 13.80 0.36
N VAL A 105 0.07 13.27 0.60
CA VAL A 105 0.45 12.34 1.69
C VAL A 105 -0.11 12.69 3.08
N THR A 106 -0.34 13.97 3.37
CA THR A 106 -0.87 14.42 4.68
C THR A 106 -2.39 14.32 4.80
N GLU A 107 -3.12 14.18 3.70
CA GLU A 107 -4.56 14.00 3.67
C GLU A 107 -4.89 12.52 3.90
N TYR A 108 -5.66 12.23 4.94
CA TYR A 108 -5.91 10.84 5.31
C TYR A 108 -6.98 10.19 4.44
N ARG A 109 -7.97 10.98 3.98
CA ARG A 109 -9.16 10.43 3.30
C ARG A 109 -8.84 9.91 1.92
N THR A 110 -7.94 10.57 1.22
CA THR A 110 -7.53 10.23 -0.14
C THR A 110 -6.83 8.88 -0.22
N HIS A 111 -6.11 8.50 0.84
CA HIS A 111 -5.39 7.24 0.92
C HIS A 111 -6.18 6.09 1.55
N LEU A 112 -7.42 6.34 1.99
CA LEU A 112 -8.31 5.25 2.36
C LEU A 112 -8.74 4.54 1.07
N ASN A 113 -8.60 3.22 1.05
CA ASN A 113 -8.81 2.34 -0.11
C ASN A 113 -7.71 2.37 -1.18
N ASP A 114 -6.60 3.07 -0.94
CA ASP A 114 -5.34 2.77 -1.63
C ASP A 114 -4.98 1.28 -1.43
N MET A 115 -4.09 0.77 -2.26
CA MET A 115 -3.64 -0.61 -2.16
C MET A 115 -2.13 -0.66 -2.03
N PHE A 116 -1.62 -1.63 -1.28
CA PHE A 116 -0.19 -1.93 -1.30
C PHE A 116 0.05 -3.42 -1.50
N PHE A 117 1.14 -3.74 -2.18
CA PHE A 117 1.61 -5.10 -2.38
C PHE A 117 2.86 -5.32 -1.53
N TYR A 118 2.83 -6.41 -0.76
CA TYR A 118 3.90 -6.82 0.13
C TYR A 118 3.88 -8.35 0.27
N ASP A 119 5.05 -8.97 0.27
CA ASP A 119 5.25 -10.42 0.40
C ASP A 119 4.30 -11.29 -0.46
N GLY A 120 4.14 -10.93 -1.74
CA GLY A 120 3.30 -11.71 -2.67
C GLY A 120 1.80 -11.45 -2.56
N ARG A 121 1.35 -10.58 -1.64
CA ARG A 121 -0.06 -10.33 -1.35
C ARG A 121 -0.44 -8.86 -1.55
N PHE A 122 -1.70 -8.64 -1.91
CA PHE A 122 -2.28 -7.30 -2.01
C PHE A 122 -3.08 -6.99 -0.77
N TYR A 123 -2.98 -5.75 -0.30
CA TYR A 123 -3.64 -5.24 0.88
C TYR A 123 -4.36 -3.94 0.54
N SER A 124 -5.64 -3.83 0.87
CA SER A 124 -6.37 -2.57 0.78
C SER A 124 -6.20 -1.78 2.08
N VAL A 125 -5.83 -0.50 1.95
CA VAL A 125 -5.59 0.42 3.07
C VAL A 125 -6.91 0.76 3.75
N THR A 126 -7.07 0.28 4.97
CA THR A 126 -8.24 0.52 5.82
C THR A 126 -7.95 1.55 6.92
N GLY A 127 -6.67 1.77 7.23
CA GLY A 127 -6.23 2.76 8.20
C GLY A 127 -5.09 3.60 7.66
N TYR A 128 -5.20 4.91 7.81
CA TYR A 128 -4.14 5.85 7.47
C TYR A 128 -4.09 6.96 8.54
N ARG A 129 -2.98 7.04 9.28
CA ARG A 129 -2.87 7.96 10.42
C ARG A 129 -1.45 8.42 10.68
N SER A 130 -1.33 9.66 11.13
CA SER A 130 -0.09 10.15 11.74
C SER A 130 0.25 9.33 12.99
N ARG A 131 1.45 8.74 13.02
CA ARG A 131 1.98 7.99 14.19
C ARG A 131 2.79 8.88 15.13
N GLY A 132 3.27 10.02 14.64
CA GLY A 132 4.10 10.94 15.40
C GLY A 132 5.02 11.76 14.51
N ARG A 133 5.82 12.61 15.14
CA ARG A 133 6.86 13.40 14.47
C ARG A 133 8.21 13.09 15.09
N VAL A 134 9.21 12.83 14.24
CA VAL A 134 10.61 12.82 14.66
C VAL A 134 11.18 14.19 14.29
N ARG A 135 11.25 15.07 15.29
CA ARG A 135 11.48 16.52 15.11
C ARG A 135 10.45 17.15 14.16
N ASP A 136 10.82 17.36 12.91
CA ASP A 136 10.00 18.00 11.86
C ASP A 136 9.49 17.01 10.80
N GLU A 137 9.93 15.75 10.86
CA GLU A 137 9.54 14.72 9.89
C GLU A 137 8.35 13.94 10.44
N LEU A 138 7.22 14.03 9.72
CA LEU A 138 5.99 13.32 10.05
C LEU A 138 6.12 11.86 9.62
N ILE A 139 5.67 10.97 10.49
CA ILE A 139 5.61 9.54 10.21
C ILE A 139 4.15 9.13 10.10
N ILE A 140 3.84 8.41 9.03
CA ILE A 140 2.53 7.83 8.77
C ILE A 140 2.56 6.36 9.12
N GLY A 141 1.55 5.91 9.84
CA GLY A 141 1.22 4.50 9.95
C GLY A 141 0.03 4.20 9.07
N PHE A 142 0.14 3.14 8.27
CA PHE A 142 -0.95 2.60 7.49
C PHE A 142 -1.27 1.18 7.92
N GLU A 143 -2.51 0.77 7.70
CA GLU A 143 -3.02 -0.55 8.00
C GLU A 143 -3.79 -1.04 6.78
N GLY A 144 -3.51 -2.28 6.39
CA GLY A 144 -4.16 -2.94 5.28
C GLY A 144 -4.73 -4.29 5.64
N ILE A 145 -5.81 -4.64 4.97
CA ILE A 145 -6.42 -5.97 5.02
C ILE A 145 -6.22 -6.62 3.66
N GLU A 146 -5.81 -7.89 3.67
CA GLU A 146 -5.57 -8.67 2.47
C GLU A 146 -6.77 -8.66 1.53
N ARG A 147 -6.49 -8.54 0.23
CA ARG A 147 -7.46 -8.61 -0.85
C ARG A 147 -7.02 -9.63 -1.88
N TYR A 148 -7.97 -10.47 -2.27
CA TYR A 148 -7.83 -11.44 -3.33
C TYR A 148 -8.18 -10.78 -4.66
N MET A 149 -7.19 -10.59 -5.52
CA MET A 149 -7.35 -9.83 -6.78
C MET A 149 -8.36 -10.48 -7.74
N ASP A 150 -8.47 -11.81 -7.72
CA ASP A 150 -9.44 -12.58 -8.50
C ASP A 150 -10.90 -12.36 -8.07
N GLN A 151 -11.11 -11.94 -6.82
CA GLN A 151 -12.44 -11.62 -6.29
C GLN A 151 -12.76 -10.13 -6.44
N GLU A 152 -11.78 -9.27 -6.19
CA GLU A 152 -11.95 -7.82 -6.23
C GLU A 152 -12.02 -7.29 -7.67
N PHE A 153 -11.24 -7.89 -8.58
CA PHE A 153 -11.14 -7.50 -10.00
C PHE A 153 -11.63 -8.60 -10.93
N ALA A 154 -12.62 -9.41 -10.49
CA ALA A 154 -13.17 -10.49 -11.32
C ALA A 154 -13.59 -10.02 -12.72
N PHE A 155 -13.98 -8.73 -12.84
CA PHE A 155 -14.46 -8.10 -14.06
C PHE A 155 -13.78 -6.77 -14.38
N ASP A 156 -12.71 -6.39 -13.67
CA ASP A 156 -11.97 -5.14 -13.89
C ASP A 156 -10.48 -5.46 -14.14
N PRO A 157 -9.73 -4.60 -14.87
CA PRO A 157 -8.29 -4.77 -14.98
C PRO A 157 -7.63 -4.55 -13.61
N GLY A 158 -6.96 -5.58 -13.09
CA GLY A 158 -6.18 -5.49 -11.85
C GLY A 158 -5.03 -4.47 -11.94
N PRO A 159 -4.40 -4.14 -10.80
CA PRO A 159 -3.30 -3.18 -10.75
C PRO A 159 -2.15 -3.58 -11.68
N THR A 160 -1.50 -2.58 -12.28
CA THR A 160 -0.35 -2.80 -13.15
C THR A 160 0.73 -3.58 -12.40
N ARG A 161 1.15 -4.72 -12.95
CA ARG A 161 2.26 -5.50 -12.39
C ARG A 161 3.55 -4.69 -12.52
N ILE A 162 4.20 -4.44 -11.39
CA ILE A 162 5.58 -3.96 -11.40
C ILE A 162 6.49 -5.17 -11.34
N THR A 163 7.46 -5.21 -12.23
CA THR A 163 8.59 -6.13 -12.10
C THR A 163 9.52 -5.57 -11.03
N ALA A 164 9.37 -6.05 -9.79
CA ALA A 164 10.42 -5.91 -8.79
C ALA A 164 11.49 -6.97 -9.08
N ASN A 165 12.76 -6.57 -9.09
CA ASN A 165 13.84 -7.55 -8.99
C ASN A 165 13.83 -8.08 -7.56
N ASP A 166 13.23 -9.25 -7.35
CA ASP A 166 13.36 -10.00 -6.09
C ASP A 166 14.85 -10.27 -5.85
N TYR A 167 15.46 -9.49 -4.95
CA TYR A 167 16.75 -9.86 -4.41
C TYR A 167 16.51 -10.97 -3.39
N ALA A 168 16.78 -12.21 -3.81
CA ALA A 168 16.53 -13.40 -3.02
C ALA A 168 17.30 -13.39 -1.69
N TRP A 169 16.57 -13.40 -0.58
CA TRP A 169 17.13 -13.62 0.76
C TRP A 169 16.81 -15.03 1.28
N PRO A 170 17.81 -15.85 1.64
CA PRO A 170 19.21 -15.83 1.21
C PRO A 170 19.41 -16.72 -0.02
N ALA A 171 19.95 -16.17 -1.12
CA ALA A 171 20.29 -16.93 -2.32
C ALA A 171 21.47 -17.91 -2.15
N THR A 172 22.22 -17.82 -1.05
CA THR A 172 23.29 -18.75 -0.70
C THR A 172 23.41 -18.92 0.81
N LEU A 173 23.32 -20.15 1.28
CA LEU A 173 23.75 -20.52 2.63
C LEU A 173 25.29 -20.40 2.73
N PRO A 174 25.85 -19.94 3.86
CA PRO A 174 27.29 -20.02 4.09
C PRO A 174 27.72 -21.50 4.04
N ALA A 175 28.82 -21.76 3.33
CA ALA A 175 29.44 -23.08 3.19
C ALA A 175 29.97 -23.60 4.53
#